data_AF-A0A7C6UNR8-F1
#
_entry.id   AF-A0A7C6UNR8-F1
#
_cell.length_a   1.000
_cell.length_b   1.000
_cell.length_c   1.000
_cell.angle_alpha   90.00
_cell.angle_beta   90.00
_cell.angle_gamma   90.00
#
_symmetry.space_group_name_H-M   'P 1'
#
loop_
_entity.id
_entity.type
_entity.pdbx_description
1 polymer ?
#
loop_
_entity_poly.entity_id
_entity_poly.type
_entity_poly.pdbx_seq_one_letter_code
_entity_poly.pdbx_strand_id
1 'polypeptide(L)' 'MTTAFNVFFRQSVREGRIPFEISLNYPNRETITSMLETERIASVPNVQGYNSLEELMRALDE' A
#
# COMPACT_ATOMS: atom_id res chain seq x y z
N MET A 1 -6.36 -28.55 16.28
CA MET A 1 -5.77 -27.32 15.69
C MET A 1 -6.16 -27.08 14.22
N THR A 2 -7.04 -27.89 13.60
CA THR A 2 -7.33 -27.80 12.15
C THR A 2 -8.67 -27.15 11.81
N THR A 3 -9.63 -27.11 12.74
CA THR A 3 -10.97 -26.53 12.51
C THR A 3 -10.93 -25.02 12.29
N ALA A 4 -10.23 -24.28 13.15
CA ALA A 4 -10.14 -22.82 13.05
C ALA A 4 -9.47 -22.39 11.73
N PHE A 5 -8.37 -23.05 11.36
CA PHE A 5 -7.67 -22.78 10.10
C PHE A 5 -8.55 -22.98 8.86
N ASN A 6 -9.30 -24.09 8.81
CA ASN A 6 -10.20 -24.38 7.69
C ASN A 6 -11.37 -23.38 7.56
N VAL A 7 -11.88 -22.87 8.68
CA VAL A 7 -12.95 -21.85 8.68
C VAL A 7 -12.41 -20.52 8.13
N PHE A 8 -11.24 -20.08 8.59
CA PHE A 8 -10.63 -18.83 8.12
C PHE A 8 -10.25 -18.88 6.65
N PHE A 9 -9.64 -19.97 6.19
CA PHE A 9 -9.24 -20.09 4.78
C PHE A 9 -10.44 -20.05 3.82
N ARG A 10 -11.54 -20.72 4.18
CA ARG A 10 -12.79 -20.66 3.39
C ARG A 10 -13.38 -19.24 3.34
N GLN A 11 -13.28 -18.51 4.44
CA GLN A 11 -13.73 -17.12 4.50
C GLN A 11 -12.85 -16.22 3.63
N SER A 12 -11.52 -16.37 3.67
CA SER A 12 -10.60 -15.62 2.82
C SER A 12 -10.83 -15.86 1.34
N VAL A 13 -11.07 -17.11 0.95
CA VAL A 13 -11.35 -17.47 -0.46
C VAL A 13 -12.68 -16.88 -0.93
N ARG A 14 -13.72 -16.92 -0.09
CA ARG A 14 -15.04 -16.39 -0.44
C ARG A 14 -15.06 -14.86 -0.55
N GLU A 15 -14.32 -14.17 0.31
CA GLU A 15 -14.34 -12.70 0.42
C GLU A 15 -13.13 -12.04 -0.27
N GLY A 16 -12.16 -12.82 -0.75
CA GLY A 16 -10.96 -12.32 -1.42
C GLY A 16 -10.05 -11.47 -0.54
N ARG A 17 -10.14 -11.61 0.79
CA ARG A 17 -9.43 -10.76 1.76
C ARG A 17 -8.95 -11.54 2.99
N ILE A 18 -8.10 -10.92 3.80
CA ILE A 18 -7.66 -11.48 5.09
C ILE A 18 -8.89 -11.59 6.02
N PRO A 19 -9.07 -12.72 6.74
CA PRO A 19 -10.31 -13.01 7.47
C PRO A 19 -10.35 -12.35 8.86
N PHE A 20 -9.56 -11.31 9.07
CA PHE A 20 -9.49 -10.50 10.28
C PHE A 20 -9.05 -9.08 9.93
N GLU A 21 -9.44 -8.12 10.76
CA GLU A 21 -8.96 -6.74 10.64
C GLU A 21 -7.51 -6.65 11.12
N ILE A 22 -6.69 -5.94 10.34
CA ILE A 22 -5.31 -5.66 10.73
C ILE A 22 -5.36 -4.58 11.82
N SER A 23 -5.12 -4.97 13.08
CA SER A 23 -5.17 -4.05 14.22
C SER A 23 -3.96 -3.14 14.36
N LEU A 24 -2.91 -3.38 13.56
CA LEU A 24 -1.78 -2.46 13.42
C LEU A 24 -2.22 -1.28 12.56
N ASN A 25 -2.75 -0.25 13.21
CA ASN A 25 -2.99 1.07 12.60
C ASN A 25 -1.68 1.83 12.34
N TYR A 26 -0.53 1.21 12.62
CA TYR A 26 0.77 1.77 12.30
C TYR A 26 1.26 1.17 10.97
N PRO A 27 1.45 1.98 9.93
CA PRO A 27 2.01 1.50 8.67
C PRO A 27 3.38 0.85 8.91
N ASN A 28 3.78 -0.04 8.00
CA ASN A 28 5.10 -0.64 8.08
C ASN A 28 6.19 0.45 7.94
N ARG A 29 7.42 0.14 8.38
CA ARG A 29 8.53 1.12 8.38
C ARG A 29 8.81 1.70 7.00
N GLU A 30 8.69 0.88 5.95
CA GLU A 30 8.90 1.27 4.56
C GLU A 30 7.86 2.32 4.11
N THR A 31 6.59 2.10 4.43
CA THR A 31 5.51 3.04 4.13
C THR A 31 5.70 4.36 4.87
N ILE A 32 6.17 4.31 6.12
CA ILE A 32 6.48 5.53 6.89
C ILE A 32 7.64 6.30 6.27
N THR A 33 8.69 5.61 5.82
CA THR A 33 9.80 6.26 5.12
C THR A 33 9.34 6.91 3.81
N SER A 34 8.47 6.24 3.04
CA SER A 34 7.89 6.82 1.82
C SER A 34 6.99 8.03 2.10
N MET A 35 6.24 8.03 3.21
CA MET A 35 5.45 9.20 3.63
C MET A 35 6.36 10.40 3.96
N LEU A 36 7.42 10.19 4.74
CA LEU A 36 8.39 11.25 5.07
C LEU A 36 9.13 11.78 3.84
N GLU A 37 9.47 10.90 2.90
CA GLU A 37 10.07 11.29 1.63
C GLU A 37 9.10 12.12 0.79
N THR A 38 7.84 11.72 0.73
CA THR A 38 6.77 12.45 0.03
C THR A 38 6.58 13.85 0.62
N GLU A 39 6.56 14.00 1.95
CA GLU A 39 6.49 15.31 2.60
C GLU A 39 7.71 16.19 2.29
N ARG A 40 8.90 15.59 2.27
CA ARG A 40 10.14 16.29 1.88
C ARG A 40 10.10 16.75 0.43
N ILE A 41 9.56 15.94 -0.48
CA ILE A 41 9.36 16.30 -1.88
C ILE A 41 8.32 17.41 -2.01
N ALA A 42 7.18 17.32 -1.32
CA ALA A 42 6.11 18.31 -1.37
C ALA A 42 6.54 19.69 -0.83
N SER A 43 7.46 19.73 0.14
CA SER A 43 8.02 20.97 0.69
C SER A 43 9.07 21.63 -0.21
N VAL A 44 9.63 20.91 -1.19
CA VAL A 44 10.60 21.47 -2.14
C VAL A 44 9.86 21.92 -3.40
N PRO A 45 9.82 23.24 -3.71
CA PRO A 45 9.05 23.76 -4.83
C PRO A 45 9.61 23.42 -6.22
N ASN A 46 10.69 22.64 -6.30
CA ASN A 46 11.43 22.32 -7.52
C ASN A 46 11.57 20.80 -7.73
N VAL A 47 10.54 20.03 -7.39
CA VAL A 47 10.49 18.60 -7.72
C VAL A 47 9.77 18.44 -9.05
N GLN A 48 10.36 17.63 -9.94
CA GLN A 48 9.81 17.32 -11.25
C GLN A 48 8.49 16.56 -11.08
N GLY A 49 7.38 17.25 -11.30
CA GLY A 49 6.06 16.66 -11.40
C GLY A 49 5.79 16.18 -12.83
N TYR A 50 4.88 15.22 -12.95
CA TYR A 50 4.41 14.75 -14.25
C TYR A 50 3.28 15.65 -14.74
N ASN A 51 3.36 16.12 -15.98
CA ASN A 51 2.38 17.07 -16.54
C ASN A 51 1.22 16.35 -17.26
N SER A 52 1.33 15.05 -17.46
CA SER A 52 0.30 14.23 -18.09
C SER A 52 0.22 12.83 -17.46
N LEU A 53 -0.95 12.21 -17.57
CA LEU A 53 -1.17 10.83 -17.14
C LEU A 53 -0.25 9.85 -17.89
N GLU A 54 -0.01 10.10 -19.17
CA GLU A 54 0.87 9.27 -20.01
C GLU A 54 2.32 9.30 -19.52
N GLU A 55 2.82 10.49 -19.14
CA GLU A 55 4.17 10.66 -18.57
C GLU A 55 4.30 9.94 -17.21
N LEU A 56 3.27 10.01 -16.36
CA LEU A 56 3.22 9.31 -15.08
C LEU A 56 3.22 7.77 -15.27
N MET A 57 2.37 7.26 -16.16
CA MET A 57 2.28 5.82 -16.41
C MET A 57 3.59 5.27 -16.97
N ARG A 58 4.23 6.00 -17.89
CA ARG A 58 5.54 5.63 -18.42
C ARG A 58 6.62 5.53 -17.34
N ALA A 59 6.61 6.42 -16.35
CA ALA A 59 7.56 6.39 -15.23
C ALA A 59 7.28 5.27 -14.20
N LEU A 60 6.06 4.70 -14.19
CA LEU A 60 5.68 3.59 -13.32
C LEU A 60 5.96 2.21 -13.95
N ASP A 61 5.98 2.15 -15.28
CA ASP A 61 6.25 0.93 -16.06
C ASP A 61 7.76 0.71 -16.34
N GLU A 62 8.62 1.69 -16.02
CA GLU A 62 10.10 1.62 -16.07
C GLU A 62 10.70 1.10 -14.76
#